data_AF-A0A1I0ZUV3-F1
#
_entry.id   AF-A0A1I0ZUV3-F1
#
_cell.length_a   1.000
_cell.length_b   1.000
_cell.length_c   1.000
_cell.angle_alpha   90.00
_cell.angle_beta   90.00
_cell.angle_gamma   90.00
#
_symmetry.space_group_name_H-M   'P 1'
#
loop_
_entity.id
_entity.type
_entity.pdbx_description
1 polymer ?
#
loop_
_entity_poly.entity_id
_entity_poly.type
_entity_poly.pdbx_seq_one_letter_code
_entity_poly.pdbx_strand_id
1 'polypeptide(L)'
;MAIVEVFGSPVEQTNLQYRRYLSWLRKHDFPPVPIEKIVVYSRGDTYLRNITNDKIISDIVMHRDKVLSKVEPFMKRHQSPRFSENQLMKLSYQLLEEHVAEEGDGMEKLNIGYNDLIKGVICPVFSAVPMD
;
A
#
# COMPACT_ATOMS: atom_id res chain seq x y z
N MET A 1 14.61 -6.68 -16.10
CA MET A 1 13.41 -6.40 -16.93
C MET A 1 12.20 -6.56 -16.02
N ALA A 2 11.75 -5.47 -15.40
CA ALA A 2 10.60 -5.50 -14.49
C ALA A 2 9.33 -5.84 -15.29
N ILE A 3 8.60 -6.87 -14.87
CA ILE A 3 7.31 -7.22 -15.46
C ILE A 3 6.32 -6.12 -15.05
N VAL A 4 5.89 -5.30 -16.00
CA VAL A 4 4.84 -4.30 -15.77
C VAL A 4 3.50 -5.04 -15.76
N GLU A 5 2.98 -5.32 -14.57
CA GLU A 5 1.64 -5.90 -14.40
C GLU A 5 0.59 -4.79 -14.51
N VAL A 6 -0.33 -4.91 -15.48
CA VAL A 6 -1.49 -4.01 -15.60
C VAL A 6 -2.65 -4.57 -14.78
N PHE A 7 -3.04 -3.88 -13.72
CA PHE A 7 -4.18 -4.27 -12.90
C PHE A 7 -5.48 -3.64 -13.41
N GLY A 8 -6.51 -4.47 -13.62
CA GLY A 8 -7.80 -4.00 -14.16
C GLY A 8 -8.63 -3.14 -13.20
N SER A 9 -8.42 -3.27 -11.88
CA SER A 9 -8.98 -2.37 -10.87
C SER A 9 -8.15 -2.39 -9.58
N PRO A 10 -8.23 -1.34 -8.74
CA PRO A 10 -7.61 -1.36 -7.41
C PRO A 10 -8.13 -2.49 -6.51
N VAL A 11 -9.39 -2.89 -6.67
CA VAL A 11 -9.97 -4.02 -5.92
C VAL A 11 -9.29 -5.33 -6.29
N GLU A 12 -9.11 -5.59 -7.60
CA GLU A 12 -8.42 -6.78 -8.08
C GLU A 12 -6.94 -6.77 -7.67
N GLN A 13 -6.29 -5.61 -7.74
CA GLN A 13 -4.91 -5.44 -7.26
C GLN A 13 -4.78 -5.81 -5.78
N THR A 14 -5.64 -5.28 -4.91
CA THR A 14 -5.66 -5.60 -3.48
C THR A 14 -5.98 -7.08 -3.22
N ASN A 15 -6.90 -7.67 -3.98
CA ASN A 15 -7.20 -9.11 -3.89
C ASN A 15 -5.99 -9.98 -4.25
N LEU A 16 -5.23 -9.60 -5.28
CA LEU A 16 -4.01 -10.30 -5.65
C LEU A 16 -2.92 -10.15 -4.59
N GLN A 17 -2.70 -8.94 -4.07
CA GLN A 17 -1.76 -8.68 -2.98
C GLN A 17 -2.08 -9.53 -1.75
N TYR A 18 -3.36 -9.59 -1.35
CA TYR A 18 -3.83 -10.45 -0.26
C TYR A 18 -3.48 -11.94 -0.49
N ARG A 19 -3.74 -12.46 -1.69
CA ARG A 19 -3.43 -13.86 -2.04
C ARG A 19 -1.92 -14.13 -2.04
N ARG A 20 -1.13 -13.22 -2.61
CA ARG A 20 0.33 -13.29 -2.64
C ARG A 20 0.90 -13.30 -1.22
N TYR A 21 0.45 -12.38 -0.36
CA TYR A 21 0.90 -12.31 1.01
C TYR A 21 0.51 -13.55 1.82
N LEU A 22 -0.71 -14.08 1.65
CA LEU A 22 -1.10 -15.35 2.27
C LEU A 22 -0.23 -16.52 1.81
N SER A 23 0.06 -16.63 0.52
CA SER A 23 0.94 -17.69 -0.01
C SER A 23 2.37 -17.54 0.54
N TRP A 24 2.84 -16.31 0.65
CA TRP A 24 4.15 -15.99 1.21
C TRP A 24 4.24 -16.38 2.70
N LEU A 25 3.22 -16.05 3.50
CA LEU A 25 3.15 -16.44 4.91
C LEU A 25 3.19 -17.96 5.08
N ARG A 26 2.45 -18.70 4.26
CA ARG A 26 2.45 -20.18 4.27
C ARG A 26 3.81 -20.76 3.88
N LYS A 27 4.47 -20.18 2.87
CA LYS A 27 5.80 -20.60 2.43
C LYS A 27 6.85 -20.46 3.54
N HIS A 28 6.67 -19.49 4.43
CA HIS A 28 7.55 -19.19 5.57
C HIS A 28 7.09 -19.79 6.91
N ASP A 29 6.13 -20.72 6.86
CA ASP A 29 5.58 -21.44 8.02
C ASP A 29 4.99 -20.53 9.12
N PHE A 30 4.48 -19.35 8.73
CA PHE A 30 3.73 -18.52 9.66
C PHE A 30 2.33 -19.10 9.91
N PRO A 31 1.81 -19.01 11.16
CA PRO A 31 0.43 -19.36 11.44
C PRO A 31 -0.56 -18.55 10.58
N PRO A 32 -1.75 -19.11 10.31
CA PRO A 32 -2.80 -18.38 9.61
C PRO A 32 -3.24 -17.16 10.43
N VAL A 33 -3.15 -15.98 9.82
CA VAL A 33 -3.53 -14.70 10.44
C VAL A 33 -4.63 -14.00 9.65
N PRO A 34 -5.53 -13.28 10.34
CA PRO A 34 -6.50 -12.43 9.66
C PRO A 34 -5.78 -11.28 8.96
N ILE A 35 -6.07 -11.11 7.67
CA ILE A 35 -5.58 -9.98 6.88
C ILE A 35 -6.81 -9.23 6.37
N GLU A 36 -7.04 -8.05 6.91
CA GLU A 36 -8.08 -7.13 6.46
C GLU A 36 -7.60 -6.38 5.20
N LYS A 37 -8.51 -6.12 4.28
CA LYS A 37 -8.21 -5.48 2.99
C LYS A 37 -9.16 -4.32 2.75
N ILE A 38 -8.59 -3.16 2.43
CA ILE A 38 -9.32 -1.94 2.11
C ILE A 38 -8.67 -1.28 0.90
N VAL A 39 -9.49 -0.62 0.09
CA VAL A 39 -9.10 0.21 -1.05
C VAL A 39 -9.46 1.64 -0.71
N VAL A 40 -8.46 2.51 -0.70
CA VAL A 40 -8.61 3.89 -0.25
C VAL A 40 -8.31 4.85 -1.40
N TYR A 41 -9.28 5.70 -1.71
CA TYR A 41 -9.09 6.81 -2.65
C TYR A 41 -8.74 8.09 -1.88
N SER A 42 -7.53 8.60 -2.14
CA SER A 42 -6.99 9.77 -1.44
C SER A 42 -7.59 11.10 -1.91
N ARG A 43 -8.06 11.16 -3.16
CA ARG A 43 -8.67 12.36 -3.71
C ARG A 43 -10.15 12.44 -3.30
N GLY A 44 -10.53 13.55 -2.68
CA GLY A 44 -11.90 13.79 -2.21
C GLY A 44 -12.89 14.14 -3.33
N ASP A 45 -12.39 14.48 -4.52
CA ASP A 45 -13.19 14.76 -5.72
C ASP A 45 -13.56 13.50 -6.52
N THR A 46 -13.08 12.32 -6.10
CA THR A 46 -13.36 11.06 -6.79
C THR A 46 -14.80 10.62 -6.49
N TYR A 47 -15.61 10.41 -7.51
CA TYR A 47 -16.95 9.89 -7.32
C TYR A 47 -16.93 8.35 -7.25
N LEU A 48 -17.21 7.79 -6.08
CA LEU A 48 -17.28 6.34 -5.88
C LEU A 48 -18.73 5.85 -6.03
N ARG A 49 -18.97 5.00 -7.03
CA ARG A 49 -20.28 4.38 -7.28
C ARG A 49 -20.17 2.87 -7.38
N ASN A 50 -20.90 2.17 -6.51
CA ASN A 50 -21.02 0.72 -6.56
C ASN A 50 -22.18 0.31 -7.47
N ILE A 51 -21.88 0.08 -8.75
CA ILE A 51 -22.89 -0.21 -9.80
C ILE A 51 -23.59 -1.55 -9.55
N THR A 52 -22.86 -2.54 -9.01
CA THR A 52 -23.39 -3.88 -8.72
C THR A 52 -24.18 -3.95 -7.42
N ASN A 53 -24.19 -2.88 -6.62
CA ASN A 53 -24.74 -2.84 -5.27
C ASN A 53 -24.18 -3.96 -4.35
N ASP A 54 -22.92 -4.34 -4.58
CA ASP A 54 -22.26 -5.40 -3.82
C ASP A 54 -21.81 -4.85 -2.45
N LYS A 55 -22.39 -5.38 -1.36
CA LYS A 55 -22.04 -4.97 0.00
C LYS A 55 -20.55 -5.11 0.31
N ILE A 56 -19.88 -6.12 -0.24
CA ILE A 56 -18.44 -6.33 -0.03
C ILE A 56 -17.65 -5.15 -0.59
N ILE A 57 -18.00 -4.66 -1.77
CA ILE A 57 -17.36 -3.50 -2.40
C ILE A 57 -17.59 -2.25 -1.55
N SER A 58 -18.81 -2.02 -1.09
CA SER A 58 -19.13 -0.88 -0.20
C SER A 58 -18.37 -0.93 1.13
N ASP A 59 -18.02 -2.13 1.61
CA ASP A 59 -17.29 -2.30 2.86
C ASP A 59 -15.78 -2.09 2.73
N ILE A 60 -15.19 -2.41 1.58
CA ILE A 60 -13.74 -2.35 1.37
C ILE A 60 -13.30 -1.10 0.60
N VAL A 61 -14.14 -0.50 -0.24
CA VAL A 61 -13.80 0.68 -1.04
C VAL A 61 -14.30 1.95 -0.37
N MET A 62 -13.40 2.90 -0.11
CA MET A 62 -13.76 4.13 0.59
C MET A 62 -12.84 5.31 0.27
N HIS A 63 -13.27 6.50 0.69
CA HIS A 63 -12.40 7.68 0.76
C HIS A 63 -11.54 7.67 2.02
N ARG A 64 -10.43 8.41 1.98
CA ARG A 64 -9.46 8.51 3.08
C ARG A 64 -10.06 8.89 4.44
N ASP A 65 -11.10 9.71 4.47
CA ASP A 65 -11.77 10.17 5.70
C ASP A 65 -12.51 9.05 6.44
N LYS A 66 -12.81 7.93 5.75
CA LYS A 66 -13.48 6.77 6.32
C LYS A 66 -12.53 5.68 6.80
N VAL A 67 -11.22 5.80 6.58
CA VAL A 67 -10.27 4.75 6.95
C VAL A 67 -10.24 4.53 8.46
N LEU A 68 -10.23 5.62 9.24
CA LEU A 68 -10.17 5.52 10.71
C LEU A 68 -11.39 4.82 11.30
N SER A 69 -12.56 4.90 10.65
CA SER A 69 -13.77 4.23 11.15
C SER A 69 -13.72 2.70 11.02
N LYS A 70 -12.75 2.14 10.29
CA LYS A 70 -12.54 0.69 10.15
C LYS A 70 -11.66 0.09 11.24
N VAL A 71 -10.84 0.91 11.91
CA VAL A 71 -9.88 0.44 12.93
C VAL A 71 -10.58 -0.23 14.10
N GLU A 72 -11.54 0.44 14.72
CA GLU A 72 -12.25 -0.10 15.89
C GLU A 72 -13.04 -1.38 15.57
N PRO A 73 -13.80 -1.48 14.45
CA PRO A 73 -14.39 -2.74 14.01
C PRO A 73 -13.39 -3.88 13.83
N PHE A 74 -12.21 -3.63 13.25
CA PHE A 74 -11.18 -4.64 13.07
C PHE A 74 -10.59 -5.10 14.40
N MET A 75 -10.33 -4.19 15.33
CA MET A 75 -9.87 -4.53 16.68
C MET A 75 -10.89 -5.37 17.44
N LYS A 76 -12.19 -5.01 17.35
CA LYS A 76 -13.27 -5.78 17.98
C LYS A 76 -13.45 -7.17 17.37
N ARG A 77 -13.17 -7.33 16.08
CA ARG A 77 -13.25 -8.62 15.37
C ARG A 77 -12.09 -9.54 15.72
N HIS A 78 -10.89 -8.99 15.89
CA HIS A 78 -9.65 -9.75 16.07
C HIS A 78 -9.06 -9.56 17.47
N GLN A 79 -9.77 -10.04 18.49
CA GLN A 79 -9.37 -9.85 19.90
C GLN A 79 -8.26 -10.82 20.35
N SER A 80 -8.15 -11.98 19.70
CA SER A 80 -7.18 -13.01 20.08
C SER A 80 -5.86 -12.79 19.33
N PRO A 81 -4.72 -12.64 20.04
CA PRO A 81 -3.42 -12.52 19.40
C PRO A 81 -3.11 -13.81 18.63
N ARG A 82 -2.74 -13.66 17.34
CA ARG A 82 -2.35 -14.77 16.47
C ARG A 82 -0.84 -14.93 16.32
N PHE A 83 -0.10 -13.91 16.68
CA PHE A 83 1.35 -13.93 16.75
C PHE A 83 1.81 -13.59 18.17
N SER A 84 2.89 -14.24 18.59
CA SER A 84 3.73 -13.72 19.67
C SER A 84 4.57 -12.54 19.17
N GLU A 85 5.11 -11.76 20.11
CA GLU A 85 6.05 -10.67 19.77
C GLU A 85 7.26 -11.18 18.98
N ASN A 86 7.82 -12.33 19.35
CA ASN A 86 8.91 -12.97 18.61
C ASN A 86 8.51 -13.35 17.17
N GLN A 87 7.27 -13.82 16.95
CA GLN A 87 6.78 -14.13 15.61
C GLN A 87 6.55 -12.87 14.77
N LEU A 88 6.06 -11.78 15.38
CA LEU A 88 5.93 -10.48 14.71
C LEU A 88 7.30 -9.92 14.31
N MET A 89 8.29 -10.01 15.19
CA MET A 89 9.66 -9.59 14.88
C MET A 89 10.26 -10.42 13.75
N LYS A 90 10.11 -11.75 13.80
CA LYS A 90 10.56 -12.64 12.71
C LYS A 90 9.89 -12.29 11.38
N LEU A 91 8.58 -12.05 11.38
CA LEU A 91 7.83 -11.61 10.20
C LEU A 91 8.38 -10.31 9.63
N SER A 92 8.60 -9.31 10.48
CA SER A 92 9.17 -8.02 10.07
C SER A 92 10.55 -8.18 9.41
N TYR A 93 11.45 -8.95 10.03
CA TYR A 93 12.79 -9.20 9.47
C TYR A 93 12.73 -9.92 8.12
N GLN A 94 11.91 -10.97 7.99
CA GLN A 94 11.78 -11.71 6.73
C GLN A 94 11.17 -10.85 5.61
N LEU A 95 10.21 -9.99 5.92
CA LEU A 95 9.66 -9.05 4.95
C LEU A 95 10.71 -8.05 4.45
N LEU A 96 11.58 -7.57 5.33
CA LEU A 96 12.67 -6.65 4.96
C LEU A 96 13.77 -7.35 4.16
N GLU A 97 14.13 -8.58 4.53
CA GLU A 97 15.16 -9.36 3.85
C GLU A 97 14.75 -9.73 2.41
N GLU A 98 13.47 -10.09 2.20
CA GLU A 98 12.94 -10.44 0.88
C GLU A 98 12.34 -9.25 0.12
N HIS A 99 12.39 -8.04 0.69
CA HIS A 99 11.92 -6.84 0.00
C HIS A 99 12.85 -6.50 -1.17
N VAL A 100 12.29 -6.51 -2.36
CA VAL A 100 12.93 -5.96 -3.56
C VAL A 100 12.26 -4.63 -3.86
N ALA A 101 13.01 -3.55 -3.77
CA ALA A 101 12.53 -2.23 -4.15
C ALA A 101 12.12 -2.25 -5.63
N GLU A 102 11.01 -1.59 -5.95
CA GLU A 102 10.63 -1.43 -7.34
C GLU A 102 11.70 -0.58 -8.04
N GLU A 103 12.43 -1.18 -8.98
CA GLU A 103 13.30 -0.48 -9.92
C GLU A 103 12.42 0.28 -10.92
N GLY A 104 11.82 1.36 -10.43
CA GLY A 104 11.02 2.28 -11.22
C GLY A 104 11.80 3.57 -11.36
N ASP A 105 12.65 3.66 -12.39
CA ASP A 105 13.17 4.97 -12.76
C ASP A 105 12.04 5.77 -13.44
N GLY A 106 11.24 6.44 -12.60
CA GLY A 106 10.27 7.42 -13.06
C GLY A 106 10.93 8.54 -13.86
N MET A 107 12.22 8.82 -13.64
CA MET A 107 12.99 9.80 -14.40
C MET A 107 13.34 9.29 -15.80
N GLU A 108 13.80 8.04 -15.99
CA GLU A 108 13.96 7.39 -17.31
C GLU A 108 12.65 7.42 -18.10
N LYS A 109 11.52 7.07 -17.46
CA LYS A 109 10.20 7.11 -18.11
C LYS A 109 9.77 8.51 -18.53
N LEU A 110 10.21 9.53 -17.79
CA LEU A 110 9.93 10.94 -18.07
C LEU A 110 11.04 11.61 -18.89
N ASN A 111 12.09 10.86 -19.25
CA ASN A 111 13.32 11.36 -19.86
C ASN A 111 13.94 12.55 -19.08
N ILE A 112 13.88 12.48 -17.75
CA ILE A 112 14.44 13.43 -16.80
C ILE A 112 15.76 12.83 -16.29
N GLY A 113 16.84 13.60 -16.34
CA GLY A 113 18.10 13.26 -15.70
C GLY A 113 18.18 13.83 -14.29
N TYR A 114 19.10 13.32 -13.47
CA TYR A 114 19.38 13.88 -12.14
C TYR A 114 19.72 15.38 -12.17
N ASN A 115 20.27 15.87 -13.29
CA ASN A 115 20.60 17.29 -13.49
C ASN A 115 19.40 18.17 -13.86
N ASP A 116 18.29 17.57 -14.27
CA ASP A 116 17.03 18.30 -14.51
C ASP A 116 16.28 18.57 -13.20
N LEU A 117 16.68 17.91 -12.10
CA LEU A 117 16.11 18.14 -10.79
C LEU A 117 16.66 19.41 -10.16
N ILE A 118 15.76 20.25 -9.64
CA ILE A 118 16.13 21.29 -8.68
C ILE A 118 16.52 20.58 -7.38
N LYS A 119 17.80 20.65 -7.03
CA LYS A 119 18.37 20.00 -5.85
C LYS A 119 18.23 20.95 -4.66
N GLY A 120 17.78 20.45 -3.51
CA GLY A 120 17.61 21.26 -2.30
C GLY A 120 16.20 21.84 -2.12
N VAL A 121 16.03 22.66 -1.08
CA VAL A 121 14.74 23.24 -0.69
C VAL A 121 14.58 24.62 -1.32
N ILE A 122 13.51 24.82 -2.07
CA ILE A 122 13.17 26.15 -2.62
C ILE A 122 12.73 27.06 -1.47
N CYS A 123 13.43 28.17 -1.27
CA CYS A 123 12.98 29.19 -0.33
C CYS A 123 11.72 29.88 -0.88
N PRO A 124 10.56 29.83 -0.20
CA PRO A 124 9.32 30.38 -0.73
C PRO A 124 9.28 31.92 -0.79
N VAL A 125 10.17 32.59 -0.04
CA VAL A 125 10.26 34.05 0.02
C VAL A 125 11.08 34.60 -1.13
N PHE A 126 12.16 33.90 -1.50
CA PHE A 126 13.16 34.39 -2.45
C PHE A 126 13.23 33.57 -3.75
N SER A 127 12.45 32.49 -3.85
CA SER A 127 12.52 31.49 -4.93
C SER A 127 13.95 31.00 -5.21
N ALA A 128 14.82 31.10 -4.21
CA ALA A 128 16.22 30.73 -4.30
C ALA A 128 16.40 29.28 -3.88
N VAL A 129 17.43 28.67 -4.45
CA VAL A 129 17.90 27.32 -4.14
C VAL A 129 19.28 27.48 -3.50
N PRO A 130 19.37 27.68 -2.17
CA PRO A 130 20.60 28.16 -1.53
C PRO A 130 21.66 27.07 -1.27
N MET A 131 21.45 25.84 -1.76
CA MET A 131 22.37 24.72 -1.60
C MET A 131 22.78 24.24 -2.99
N ASP A 132 23.66 25.02 -3.63
CA ASP A 132 24.62 24.50 -4.61
C ASP A 132 25.91 24.09 -3.87
#